data_AF-A0A2U1J6P7-F1
#
_entry.id   AF-A0A2U1J6P7-F1
#
_cell.length_a   1.000
_cell.length_b   1.000
_cell.length_c   1.000
_cell.angle_alpha   90.00
_cell.angle_beta   90.00
_cell.angle_gamma   90.00
#
_symmetry.space_group_name_H-M   'P 1'
#
loop_
_entity.id
_entity.type
_entity.pdbx_description
1 polymer ?
#
loop_
_entity_poly.entity_id
_entity_poly.type
_entity_poly.pdbx_seq_one_letter_code
_entity_poly.pdbx_strand_id
1 'polypeptide(L)'
;MSSTKATEADAPMPFVFQFAAGAIAGVSEILCMYPLDVVKTRFMLQVGKSEGQYKSIADAFRRIIKEEGPRVLYRGIIPPILVEAPKRAIKFAANDQYGRFYLKAFNQDKMTQPLAIFTGVSAGLTEAVIVSTPELLKIRLQAKENAGRYSGMVDCVKKVYRAEGAMAFFNGMEATMWRHALWNGGYFGSIFLIRDLLPKPESKKGTLFINFVAGAIGGTIGTTLNTPTDVVKTRIQAYMPSQGPKIYFNNIQGILHIAKHEGFSALYKGYVPKVLRLGPGGGILLVVYDQNRFEKLFTKEMQNMDNQKKDWLSNLTGIEYLTIDDITKEALQKFEYTHTTEFVGVAKGNAVSEDSMPCHCKYNQETDPIWKACGDRSECINRLVQMECHPLLCPTGRACQNRRFQKKQYAKVRVIEAGKKGYGLCTEQDLKNGEFVIEYTGEMVSKSKFIQRTYKYDEDGQPHHYFMSVDMHQVIDATAKGNVARFINHSCNPNCILQRWVVGGQIRMGIFAQRRIPKGEELSFDYKFERIEGTEPQPCYCNEPQCKGVIGVEKEIKEDKEAESSDDSADELDAEIEGERVSNEQREELMKQEFEDSDQDEEYIDSDAEI
;
A
#
# COMPACT_ATOMS: atom_id res chain seq x y z
N MET A 1 48.08 3.92 2.77
CA MET A 1 46.81 4.22 3.43
C MET A 1 45.76 4.47 2.37
N SER A 2 44.98 3.44 2.02
CA SER A 2 43.88 3.54 1.06
C SER A 2 42.58 3.58 1.85
N SER A 3 41.96 4.76 1.90
CA SER A 3 40.64 4.97 2.49
C SER A 3 39.59 4.20 1.69
N THR A 4 38.97 3.21 2.33
CA THR A 4 37.80 2.48 1.85
C THR A 4 36.58 3.40 1.87
N LYS A 5 36.05 3.73 0.68
CA LYS A 5 34.75 4.38 0.51
C LYS A 5 33.65 3.48 1.08
N ALA A 6 32.89 4.00 2.04
CA ALA A 6 31.62 3.42 2.47
C ALA A 6 30.63 3.45 1.29
N THR A 7 29.96 2.33 1.05
CA THR A 7 28.95 2.16 0.01
C THR A 7 27.65 2.83 0.44
N GLU A 8 27.14 3.79 -0.36
CA GLU A 8 25.77 4.31 -0.29
C GLU A 8 24.77 3.14 -0.27
N ALA A 9 23.82 3.17 0.67
CA ALA A 9 22.78 2.15 0.79
C ALA A 9 21.60 2.52 -0.14
N ASP A 10 21.29 1.62 -1.07
CA ASP A 10 20.23 1.76 -2.07
C ASP A 10 18.86 2.01 -1.41
N ALA A 11 18.19 3.10 -1.80
CA ALA A 11 16.82 3.37 -1.37
C ALA A 11 15.85 2.30 -1.90
N PRO A 12 14.94 1.77 -1.06
CA PRO A 12 14.06 0.67 -1.46
C PRO A 12 12.97 1.16 -2.43
N MET A 13 12.84 0.45 -3.57
CA MET A 13 11.85 0.75 -4.61
C MET A 13 10.45 1.08 -4.06
N PRO A 14 9.66 2.01 -4.65
CA PRO A 14 8.30 2.29 -4.18
C PRO A 14 7.40 1.04 -4.17
N PHE A 15 6.45 0.94 -3.22
CA PHE A 15 5.57 -0.24 -3.05
C PHE A 15 4.89 -0.70 -4.34
N VAL A 16 4.48 0.23 -5.23
CA VAL A 16 3.87 -0.13 -6.53
C VAL A 16 4.86 -0.82 -7.46
N PHE A 17 6.13 -0.41 -7.47
CA PHE A 17 7.18 -1.08 -8.24
C PHE A 17 7.64 -2.37 -7.58
N GLN A 18 7.70 -2.45 -6.24
CA GLN A 18 7.91 -3.72 -5.54
C GLN A 18 6.77 -4.70 -5.79
N PHE A 19 5.53 -4.20 -5.80
CA PHE A 19 4.33 -4.97 -6.08
C PHE A 19 4.26 -5.41 -7.54
N ALA A 20 4.56 -4.51 -8.49
CA ALA A 20 4.60 -4.83 -9.91
C ALA A 20 5.77 -5.77 -10.24
N ALA A 21 6.96 -5.56 -9.69
CA ALA A 21 8.10 -6.48 -9.81
C ALA A 21 7.76 -7.84 -9.19
N GLY A 22 7.14 -7.86 -8.01
CA GLY A 22 6.65 -9.09 -7.37
C GLY A 22 5.57 -9.81 -8.19
N ALA A 23 4.67 -9.06 -8.84
CA ALA A 23 3.64 -9.60 -9.72
C ALA A 23 4.23 -10.13 -11.03
N ILE A 24 5.15 -9.41 -11.67
CA ILE A 24 5.86 -9.84 -12.88
C ILE A 24 6.72 -11.06 -12.58
N ALA A 25 7.42 -11.07 -11.45
CA ALA A 25 8.21 -12.22 -11.02
C ALA A 25 7.30 -13.43 -10.73
N GLY A 26 6.15 -13.22 -10.09
CA GLY A 26 5.13 -14.25 -9.89
C GLY A 26 4.55 -14.80 -11.20
N VAL A 27 4.19 -13.94 -12.15
CA VAL A 27 3.68 -14.36 -13.46
C VAL A 27 4.78 -15.07 -14.28
N SER A 28 6.03 -14.62 -14.20
CA SER A 28 7.16 -15.28 -14.86
C SER A 28 7.42 -16.68 -14.28
N GLU A 29 7.38 -16.81 -12.96
CA GLU A 29 7.44 -18.11 -12.28
C GLU A 29 6.31 -19.03 -12.72
N ILE A 30 5.07 -18.52 -12.78
CA ILE A 30 3.93 -19.26 -13.30
C ILE A 30 4.21 -19.72 -14.73
N LEU A 31 4.57 -18.84 -15.66
CA LEU A 31 4.79 -19.19 -17.08
C LEU A 31 5.86 -20.28 -17.26
N CYS A 32 6.92 -20.25 -16.45
CA CYS A 32 8.00 -21.24 -16.50
C CYS A 32 7.61 -22.57 -15.82
N MET A 33 6.93 -22.52 -14.68
CA MET A 33 6.66 -23.70 -13.84
C MET A 33 5.29 -24.33 -14.08
N TYR A 34 4.41 -23.69 -14.85
CA TYR A 34 3.05 -24.17 -15.10
C TYR A 34 2.96 -25.60 -15.68
N PRO A 35 3.86 -26.07 -16.55
CA PRO A 35 3.82 -27.45 -17.01
C PRO A 35 3.92 -28.48 -15.86
N LEU A 36 4.68 -28.18 -14.80
CA LEU A 36 4.74 -29.02 -13.60
C LEU A 36 3.44 -28.98 -12.80
N ASP A 37 2.71 -27.87 -12.82
CA ASP A 37 1.39 -27.77 -12.18
C ASP A 37 0.36 -28.69 -12.84
N VAL A 38 0.37 -28.79 -14.17
CA VAL A 38 -0.53 -29.70 -14.89
C VAL A 38 -0.20 -31.15 -14.53
N VAL A 39 1.08 -31.52 -14.50
CA VAL A 39 1.52 -32.85 -14.09
C VAL A 39 1.11 -33.12 -12.63
N LYS A 40 1.38 -32.19 -11.71
CA LYS A 40 0.99 -32.29 -10.29
C LYS A 40 -0.51 -32.59 -10.15
N THR A 41 -1.38 -31.76 -10.73
CA THR A 41 -2.83 -31.93 -10.62
C THR A 41 -3.28 -33.29 -11.15
N ARG A 42 -2.72 -33.73 -12.29
CA ARG A 42 -3.04 -35.04 -12.87
C ARG A 42 -2.60 -36.22 -12.00
N PHE A 43 -1.46 -36.13 -11.33
CA PHE A 43 -1.03 -37.14 -10.37
C PHE A 43 -1.96 -37.19 -9.14
N MET A 44 -2.36 -36.05 -8.60
CA MET A 44 -3.25 -35.98 -7.43
C MET A 44 -4.64 -36.58 -7.68
N LEU A 45 -5.13 -36.47 -8.92
CA LEU A 45 -6.43 -37.01 -9.34
C LEU A 45 -6.40 -38.51 -9.65
N GLN A 46 -5.24 -39.16 -9.69
CA GLN A 46 -5.19 -40.60 -9.91
C GLN A 46 -5.70 -41.37 -8.69
N VAL A 47 -6.74 -42.17 -8.91
CA VAL A 47 -7.32 -43.11 -7.93
C VAL A 47 -7.02 -44.54 -8.36
N GLY A 48 -6.71 -45.43 -7.41
CA GLY A 48 -6.50 -46.87 -7.67
C GLY A 48 -5.18 -47.25 -8.36
N LYS A 49 -5.15 -48.41 -9.03
CA LYS A 49 -4.06 -48.93 -9.90
C LYS A 49 -4.59 -49.26 -11.31
N SER A 50 -5.26 -48.31 -11.95
CA SER A 50 -5.86 -48.55 -13.27
C SER A 50 -4.83 -48.52 -14.41
N GLU A 51 -5.07 -49.28 -15.47
CA GLU A 51 -4.30 -49.17 -16.72
C GLU A 51 -4.37 -47.72 -17.24
N GLY A 52 -3.20 -47.11 -17.46
CA GLY A 52 -3.10 -45.72 -17.92
C GLY A 52 -2.66 -44.70 -16.87
N GLN A 53 -2.29 -45.11 -15.65
CA GLN A 53 -1.61 -44.22 -14.70
C GLN A 53 -0.21 -43.81 -15.18
N TYR A 54 0.22 -42.64 -14.72
CA TYR A 54 1.53 -42.08 -15.02
C TYR A 54 2.55 -42.72 -14.08
N LYS A 55 3.57 -43.34 -14.65
CA LYS A 55 4.60 -44.06 -13.86
C LYS A 55 5.67 -43.12 -13.32
N SER A 56 5.92 -42.03 -14.03
CA SER A 56 6.92 -41.01 -13.67
C SER A 56 6.52 -39.66 -14.22
N ILE A 57 7.21 -38.60 -13.78
CA ILE A 57 7.02 -37.24 -14.28
C ILE A 57 7.34 -37.18 -15.79
N ALA A 58 8.41 -37.85 -16.23
CA ALA A 58 8.79 -37.92 -17.64
C ALA A 58 7.75 -38.67 -18.48
N ASP A 59 7.19 -39.77 -17.95
CA ASP A 59 6.09 -40.49 -18.59
C ASP A 59 4.84 -39.61 -18.71
N ALA A 60 4.50 -38.85 -17.67
CA ALA A 60 3.39 -37.90 -17.71
C ALA A 60 3.59 -36.83 -18.79
N PHE A 61 4.74 -36.15 -18.83
CA PHE A 61 5.02 -35.17 -19.87
C PHE A 61 4.94 -35.77 -21.27
N ARG A 62 5.59 -36.92 -21.50
CA ARG A 62 5.59 -37.61 -22.80
C ARG A 62 4.18 -37.95 -23.25
N ARG A 63 3.36 -38.51 -22.35
CA ARG A 63 1.98 -38.93 -22.66
C ARG A 63 1.04 -37.75 -22.85
N ILE A 64 1.13 -36.71 -22.03
CA ILE A 64 0.34 -35.47 -22.22
C ILE A 64 0.61 -34.88 -23.60
N ILE A 65 1.89 -34.73 -23.97
CA ILE A 65 2.28 -34.14 -25.26
C ILE A 65 1.84 -35.03 -26.42
N LYS A 66 2.03 -36.35 -26.31
CA LYS A 66 1.71 -37.31 -27.39
C LYS A 66 0.20 -37.55 -27.57
N GLU A 67 -0.55 -37.68 -26.48
CA GLU A 67 -1.98 -38.04 -26.50
C GLU A 67 -2.88 -36.80 -26.67
N GLU A 68 -2.53 -35.65 -26.07
CA GLU A 68 -3.43 -34.50 -25.97
C GLU A 68 -2.84 -33.21 -26.58
N GLY A 69 -1.54 -33.21 -26.88
CA GLY A 69 -0.84 -32.09 -27.50
C GLY A 69 -0.15 -31.15 -26.51
N PRO A 70 0.90 -30.43 -26.95
CA PRO A 70 1.74 -29.61 -26.07
C PRO A 70 1.02 -28.42 -25.41
N ARG A 71 -0.02 -27.88 -26.06
CA ARG A 71 -0.82 -26.76 -25.51
C ARG A 71 -1.53 -27.10 -24.21
N VAL A 72 -1.80 -28.39 -23.96
CA VAL A 72 -2.47 -28.85 -22.74
C VAL A 72 -1.63 -28.61 -21.49
N LEU A 73 -0.30 -28.49 -21.63
CA LEU A 73 0.60 -28.12 -20.53
C LEU A 73 0.35 -26.72 -19.99
N TYR A 74 -0.39 -25.86 -20.71
CA TYR A 74 -0.78 -24.51 -20.30
C TYR A 74 -2.29 -24.35 -20.06
N ARG A 75 -3.04 -25.47 -20.07
CA ARG A 75 -4.49 -25.45 -19.90
C ARG A 75 -4.86 -25.08 -18.47
N GLY A 76 -5.70 -24.04 -18.32
CA GLY A 76 -6.15 -23.53 -17.02
C GLY A 76 -5.21 -22.50 -16.38
N ILE A 77 -4.30 -21.89 -17.14
CA ILE A 77 -3.31 -20.93 -16.60
C ILE A 77 -3.88 -19.57 -16.21
N ILE A 78 -5.03 -19.20 -16.79
CA ILE A 78 -5.65 -17.89 -16.58
C ILE A 78 -6.08 -17.65 -15.11
N PRO A 79 -6.81 -18.57 -14.42
CA PRO A 79 -7.19 -18.32 -13.03
C PRO A 79 -5.99 -18.05 -12.10
N PRO A 80 -4.88 -18.81 -12.14
CA PRO A 80 -3.67 -18.49 -11.36
C PRO A 80 -3.05 -17.13 -11.69
N ILE A 81 -2.99 -16.73 -12.96
CA ILE A 81 -2.45 -15.42 -13.36
C ILE A 81 -3.31 -14.28 -12.78
N LEU A 82 -4.63 -14.38 -12.88
CA LEU A 82 -5.56 -13.34 -12.41
C LEU A 82 -5.48 -13.11 -10.91
N VAL A 83 -5.29 -14.18 -10.14
CA VAL A 83 -5.25 -14.09 -8.67
C VAL A 83 -3.85 -13.84 -8.11
N GLU A 84 -2.78 -13.92 -8.91
CA GLU A 84 -1.41 -13.87 -8.38
C GLU A 84 -1.09 -12.58 -7.64
N ALA A 85 -1.44 -11.43 -8.21
CA ALA A 85 -1.23 -10.12 -7.60
C ALA A 85 -2.15 -9.90 -6.37
N PRO A 86 -3.49 -10.09 -6.45
CA PRO A 86 -4.38 -10.02 -5.29
C PRO A 86 -3.99 -10.95 -4.14
N LYS A 87 -3.61 -12.21 -4.44
CA LYS A 87 -3.17 -13.22 -3.47
C LYS A 87 -1.96 -12.74 -2.67
N ARG A 88 -0.99 -12.11 -3.34
CA ARG A 88 0.21 -11.58 -2.66
C ARG A 88 -0.12 -10.35 -1.83
N ALA A 89 -0.89 -9.40 -2.37
CA ALA A 89 -1.33 -8.21 -1.63
C ALA A 89 -2.05 -8.60 -0.33
N ILE A 90 -3.06 -9.47 -0.40
CA ILE A 90 -3.82 -9.86 0.79
C ILE A 90 -2.94 -10.60 1.79
N LYS A 91 -2.01 -11.45 1.33
CA LYS A 91 -1.12 -12.18 2.21
C LYS A 91 -0.21 -11.25 3.01
N PHE A 92 0.39 -10.24 2.37
CA PHE A 92 1.24 -9.26 3.05
C PHE A 92 0.43 -8.38 4.00
N ALA A 93 -0.71 -7.85 3.54
CA ALA A 93 -1.58 -7.02 4.37
C ALA A 93 -2.10 -7.80 5.60
N ALA A 94 -2.57 -9.03 5.40
CA ALA A 94 -3.05 -9.88 6.48
C ALA A 94 -1.94 -10.27 7.46
N ASN A 95 -0.74 -10.58 6.97
CA ASN A 95 0.40 -10.91 7.85
C ASN A 95 0.78 -9.71 8.74
N ASP A 96 0.82 -8.51 8.19
CA ASP A 96 1.10 -7.28 8.95
C ASP A 96 -0.01 -6.97 9.98
N GLN A 97 -1.28 -7.04 9.57
CA GLN A 97 -2.42 -6.79 10.46
C GLN A 97 -2.51 -7.82 11.60
N TYR A 98 -2.43 -9.12 11.30
CA TYR A 98 -2.45 -10.16 12.33
C TYR A 98 -1.22 -10.10 13.23
N GLY A 99 -0.06 -9.71 12.70
CA GLY A 99 1.15 -9.54 13.49
C GLY A 99 0.98 -8.47 14.56
N ARG A 100 0.50 -7.28 14.16
CA ARG A 100 0.20 -6.17 15.09
C ARG A 100 -0.89 -6.54 16.09
N PHE A 101 -1.94 -7.23 15.63
CA PHE A 101 -3.02 -7.69 16.49
C PHE A 101 -2.52 -8.66 17.57
N TYR A 102 -1.75 -9.69 17.20
CA TYR A 102 -1.30 -10.69 18.17
C TYR A 102 -0.23 -10.15 19.13
N LEU A 103 0.65 -9.24 18.69
CA LEU A 103 1.57 -8.54 19.60
C LEU A 103 0.82 -7.78 20.69
N LYS A 104 -0.23 -7.02 20.30
CA LYS A 104 -1.08 -6.30 21.23
C LYS A 104 -1.92 -7.23 22.12
N ALA A 105 -2.51 -8.27 21.54
CA ALA A 105 -3.39 -9.19 22.27
C ALA A 105 -2.65 -10.05 23.31
N PHE A 106 -1.39 -10.38 23.07
CA PHE A 106 -0.56 -11.18 23.99
C PHE A 106 0.45 -10.36 24.80
N ASN A 107 0.39 -9.02 24.70
CA ASN A 107 1.30 -8.09 25.38
C ASN A 107 2.78 -8.45 25.18
N GLN A 108 3.20 -8.62 23.92
CA GLN A 108 4.58 -8.97 23.55
C GLN A 108 5.17 -7.86 22.67
N ASP A 109 6.38 -7.43 22.99
CA ASP A 109 7.07 -6.36 22.25
C ASP A 109 7.71 -6.84 20.95
N LYS A 110 7.96 -8.16 20.84
CA LYS A 110 8.65 -8.77 19.69
C LYS A 110 7.92 -10.00 19.18
N MET A 111 8.03 -10.22 17.88
CA MET A 111 7.44 -11.38 17.20
C MET A 111 8.15 -12.67 17.63
N THR A 112 7.57 -13.38 18.58
CA THR A 112 8.06 -14.71 19.01
C THR A 112 7.71 -15.78 17.97
N GLN A 113 8.38 -16.92 18.01
CA GLN A 113 8.11 -18.02 17.07
C GLN A 113 6.64 -18.51 17.11
N PRO A 114 6.00 -18.70 18.29
CA PRO A 114 4.57 -19.02 18.34
C PRO A 114 3.70 -17.93 17.70
N LEU A 115 3.97 -16.64 17.96
CA LEU A 115 3.24 -15.54 17.36
C LEU A 115 3.42 -15.48 15.84
N ALA A 116 4.63 -15.75 15.34
CA ALA A 116 4.91 -15.82 13.90
C ALA A 116 4.13 -16.97 13.23
N ILE A 117 4.01 -18.11 13.91
CA ILE A 117 3.18 -19.24 13.45
C ILE A 117 1.71 -18.84 13.40
N PHE A 118 1.15 -18.27 14.47
CA PHE A 118 -0.24 -17.80 14.49
C PHE A 118 -0.52 -16.76 13.41
N THR A 119 0.34 -15.76 13.30
CA THR A 119 0.28 -14.71 12.27
C THR A 119 0.30 -15.31 10.86
N GLY A 120 1.23 -16.24 10.62
CA GLY A 120 1.37 -16.92 9.33
C GLY A 120 0.16 -17.80 8.97
N VAL A 121 -0.37 -18.54 9.94
CA VAL A 121 -1.57 -19.38 9.76
C VAL A 121 -2.78 -18.51 9.45
N SER A 122 -3.04 -17.46 10.24
CA SER A 122 -4.18 -16.55 10.04
C SER A 122 -4.10 -15.84 8.69
N ALA A 123 -2.93 -15.33 8.31
CA ALA A 123 -2.72 -14.74 6.98
C ALA A 123 -2.97 -15.77 5.85
N GLY A 124 -2.55 -17.03 6.06
CA GLY A 124 -2.80 -18.13 5.14
C GLY A 124 -4.27 -18.50 5.00
N LEU A 125 -5.03 -18.46 6.09
CA LEU A 125 -6.48 -18.72 6.08
C LEU A 125 -7.22 -17.62 5.30
N THR A 126 -6.85 -16.35 5.49
CA THR A 126 -7.40 -15.23 4.72
C THR A 126 -7.06 -15.35 3.23
N GLU A 127 -5.83 -15.74 2.90
CA GLU A 127 -5.41 -16.05 1.52
C GLU A 127 -6.28 -17.17 0.90
N ALA A 128 -6.58 -18.22 1.67
CA ALA A 128 -7.34 -19.39 1.22
C ALA A 128 -8.74 -19.03 0.68
N VAL A 129 -9.41 -18.06 1.29
CA VAL A 129 -10.75 -17.60 0.87
C VAL A 129 -10.72 -17.00 -0.54
N ILE A 130 -9.69 -16.21 -0.83
CA ILE A 130 -9.53 -15.54 -2.13
C ILE A 130 -9.15 -16.54 -3.23
N VAL A 131 -8.29 -17.51 -2.91
CA VAL A 131 -7.76 -18.44 -3.93
C VAL A 131 -8.66 -19.65 -4.20
N SER A 132 -9.56 -20.02 -3.27
CA SER A 132 -10.39 -21.22 -3.40
C SER A 132 -11.14 -21.30 -4.74
N THR A 133 -11.76 -20.18 -5.15
CA THR A 133 -12.56 -20.11 -6.39
C THR A 133 -11.68 -20.24 -7.65
N PRO A 134 -10.64 -19.42 -7.86
CA PRO A 134 -9.71 -19.58 -8.99
C PRO A 134 -9.04 -20.96 -9.04
N GLU A 135 -8.70 -21.55 -7.89
CA GLU A 135 -8.10 -22.88 -7.82
C GLU A 135 -9.05 -23.98 -8.29
N LEU A 136 -10.33 -23.93 -7.90
CA LEU A 136 -11.33 -24.87 -8.38
C LEU A 136 -11.44 -24.83 -9.92
N LEU A 137 -11.49 -23.63 -10.49
CA LEU A 137 -11.53 -23.45 -11.95
C LEU A 137 -10.29 -24.02 -12.64
N LYS A 138 -9.10 -23.75 -12.08
CA LYS A 138 -7.83 -24.31 -12.56
C LYS A 138 -7.90 -25.84 -12.59
N ILE A 139 -8.29 -26.47 -11.48
CA ILE A 139 -8.28 -27.93 -11.33
C ILE A 139 -9.27 -28.57 -12.32
N ARG A 140 -10.48 -28.03 -12.44
CA ARG A 140 -11.48 -28.55 -13.40
C ARG A 140 -11.04 -28.43 -14.85
N LEU A 141 -10.32 -27.37 -15.21
CA LEU A 141 -9.75 -27.20 -16.55
C LEU A 141 -8.57 -28.16 -16.83
N GLN A 142 -7.82 -28.56 -15.81
CA GLN A 142 -6.65 -29.43 -15.90
C GLN A 142 -6.98 -30.94 -15.81
N ALA A 143 -8.10 -31.29 -15.18
CA ALA A 143 -8.53 -32.68 -15.02
C ALA A 143 -8.77 -33.37 -16.37
N LYS A 144 -8.14 -34.54 -16.58
CA LYS A 144 -8.26 -35.32 -17.84
C LYS A 144 -9.70 -35.75 -18.10
N GLU A 145 -10.46 -36.06 -17.05
CA GLU A 145 -11.86 -36.47 -17.13
C GLU A 145 -12.78 -35.35 -17.68
N ASN A 146 -12.34 -34.10 -17.59
CA ASN A 146 -13.05 -32.94 -18.13
C ASN A 146 -12.49 -32.48 -19.49
N ALA A 147 -11.61 -33.28 -20.12
CA ALA A 147 -11.08 -32.97 -21.45
C ALA A 147 -12.24 -32.81 -22.46
N GLY A 148 -12.22 -31.71 -23.22
CA GLY A 148 -13.28 -31.38 -24.19
C GLY A 148 -14.56 -30.76 -23.60
N ARG A 149 -14.82 -30.86 -22.29
CA ARG A 149 -16.05 -30.33 -21.67
C ARG A 149 -16.07 -28.81 -21.57
N TYR A 150 -14.90 -28.20 -21.37
CA TYR A 150 -14.74 -26.74 -21.24
C TYR A 150 -13.89 -26.21 -22.40
N SER A 151 -14.35 -25.18 -23.10
CA SER A 151 -13.54 -24.51 -24.12
C SER A 151 -12.48 -23.57 -23.51
N GLY A 152 -12.76 -23.02 -22.32
CA GLY A 152 -11.87 -22.14 -21.58
C GLY A 152 -12.47 -21.75 -20.21
N MET A 153 -11.84 -20.77 -19.54
CA MET A 153 -12.23 -20.34 -18.19
C MET A 153 -13.69 -19.84 -18.13
N VAL A 154 -14.08 -18.95 -19.04
CA VAL A 154 -15.43 -18.36 -19.05
C VAL A 154 -16.51 -19.43 -19.28
N ASP A 155 -16.26 -20.37 -20.18
CA ASP A 155 -17.17 -21.49 -20.43
C ASP A 155 -17.25 -22.43 -19.22
N CYS A 156 -16.13 -22.68 -18.54
CA CYS A 156 -16.10 -23.41 -17.29
C CYS A 156 -16.97 -22.72 -16.22
N VAL A 157 -16.77 -21.42 -15.97
CA VAL A 157 -17.58 -20.64 -15.02
C VAL A 157 -19.07 -20.76 -15.32
N LYS A 158 -19.48 -20.55 -16.59
CA LYS A 158 -20.88 -20.63 -17.01
C LYS A 158 -21.48 -22.02 -16.77
N LYS A 159 -20.76 -23.08 -17.14
CA LYS A 159 -21.22 -24.47 -17.01
C LYS A 159 -21.30 -24.91 -15.56
N VAL A 160 -20.33 -24.52 -14.73
CA VAL A 160 -20.35 -24.80 -13.27
C VAL A 160 -21.52 -24.09 -12.61
N TYR A 161 -21.70 -22.79 -12.88
CA TYR A 161 -22.80 -22.02 -12.31
C TYR A 161 -24.17 -22.60 -12.69
N ARG A 162 -24.36 -22.99 -13.97
CA ARG A 162 -25.63 -23.58 -14.44
C ARG A 162 -25.90 -24.97 -13.89
N ALA A 163 -24.88 -25.79 -13.66
CA ALA A 163 -25.04 -27.18 -13.24
C ALA A 163 -25.08 -27.35 -11.72
N GLU A 164 -24.36 -26.52 -10.97
CA GLU A 164 -24.13 -26.70 -9.53
C GLU A 164 -24.46 -25.45 -8.69
N GLY A 165 -24.74 -24.31 -9.31
CA GLY A 165 -25.06 -23.05 -8.64
C GLY A 165 -23.84 -22.27 -8.13
N ALA A 166 -24.11 -21.14 -7.44
CA ALA A 166 -23.07 -20.23 -6.95
C ALA A 166 -22.20 -20.84 -5.84
N MET A 167 -22.79 -21.67 -4.97
CA MET A 167 -22.06 -22.29 -3.87
C MET A 167 -21.03 -23.33 -4.35
N ALA A 168 -21.12 -23.77 -5.61
CA ALA A 168 -20.18 -24.71 -6.18
C ALA A 168 -18.74 -24.17 -6.23
N PHE A 169 -18.56 -22.86 -6.36
CA PHE A 169 -17.24 -22.20 -6.40
C PHE A 169 -16.49 -22.29 -5.06
N PHE A 170 -17.20 -22.56 -3.97
CA PHE A 170 -16.66 -22.71 -2.63
C PHE A 170 -16.46 -24.18 -2.22
N ASN A 171 -16.74 -25.13 -3.11
CA ASN A 171 -16.45 -26.54 -2.85
C ASN A 171 -14.95 -26.74 -2.57
N GLY A 172 -14.64 -27.39 -1.46
CA GLY A 172 -13.25 -27.63 -1.04
C GLY A 172 -12.57 -26.42 -0.39
N MET A 173 -13.31 -25.37 -0.02
CA MET A 173 -12.76 -24.24 0.76
C MET A 173 -12.13 -24.72 2.07
N GLU A 174 -12.83 -25.57 2.83
CA GLU A 174 -12.31 -26.11 4.10
C GLU A 174 -10.98 -26.86 3.92
N ALA A 175 -10.88 -27.72 2.91
CA ALA A 175 -9.62 -28.39 2.57
C ALA A 175 -8.56 -27.40 2.07
N THR A 176 -8.95 -26.30 1.42
CA THR A 176 -8.03 -25.22 1.04
C THR A 176 -7.50 -24.49 2.27
N MET A 177 -8.34 -24.21 3.27
CA MET A 177 -7.94 -23.59 4.53
C MET A 177 -6.92 -24.45 5.27
N TRP A 178 -7.17 -25.76 5.42
CA TRP A 178 -6.19 -26.69 6.01
C TRP A 178 -4.86 -26.69 5.25
N ARG A 179 -4.90 -26.64 3.91
CA ARG A 179 -3.70 -26.63 3.07
C ARG A 179 -2.82 -25.42 3.37
N HIS A 180 -3.44 -24.24 3.53
CA HIS A 180 -2.73 -23.01 3.83
C HIS A 180 -2.26 -22.98 5.29
N ALA A 181 -3.09 -23.42 6.24
CA ALA A 181 -2.72 -23.48 7.65
C ALA A 181 -1.50 -24.37 7.88
N LEU A 182 -1.53 -25.61 7.37
CA LEU A 182 -0.43 -26.58 7.53
C LEU A 182 0.86 -26.10 6.85
N TRP A 183 0.75 -25.45 5.68
CA TRP A 183 1.93 -24.93 4.98
C TRP A 183 2.57 -23.76 5.72
N ASN A 184 1.79 -22.74 6.09
CA ASN A 184 2.33 -21.57 6.78
C ASN A 184 2.82 -21.94 8.19
N GLY A 185 2.07 -22.78 8.92
CA GLY A 185 2.48 -23.27 10.24
C GLY A 185 3.79 -24.06 10.18
N GLY A 186 3.91 -24.97 9.20
CA GLY A 186 5.17 -25.71 8.97
C GLY A 186 6.34 -24.81 8.58
N TYR A 187 6.09 -23.83 7.72
CA TYR A 187 7.12 -22.89 7.27
C TYR A 187 7.62 -22.01 8.41
N PHE A 188 6.74 -21.26 9.08
CA PHE A 188 7.12 -20.37 10.17
C PHE A 188 7.59 -21.12 11.42
N GLY A 189 7.09 -22.34 11.65
CA GLY A 189 7.55 -23.19 12.72
C GLY A 189 8.97 -23.73 12.52
N SER A 190 9.45 -23.84 11.28
CA SER A 190 10.79 -24.38 10.99
C SER A 190 11.81 -23.33 10.58
N ILE A 191 11.40 -22.18 10.05
CA ILE A 191 12.32 -21.23 9.40
C ILE A 191 13.37 -20.63 10.34
N PHE A 192 13.03 -20.41 11.62
CA PHE A 192 13.97 -19.89 12.62
C PHE A 192 15.07 -20.91 12.92
N LEU A 193 14.69 -22.16 13.22
CA LEU A 193 15.62 -23.26 13.45
C LEU A 193 16.51 -23.52 12.22
N ILE A 194 15.94 -23.50 11.01
CA ILE A 194 16.71 -23.69 9.78
C ILE A 194 17.75 -22.59 9.61
N ARG A 195 17.40 -21.32 9.90
CA ARG A 195 18.32 -20.19 9.81
C ARG A 195 19.44 -20.26 10.84
N ASP A 196 19.14 -20.74 12.05
CA ASP A 196 20.14 -20.91 13.11
C ASP A 196 21.13 -22.04 12.80
N LEU A 197 20.70 -23.08 12.09
CA LEU A 197 21.55 -24.20 11.66
C LEU A 197 22.40 -23.91 10.42
N LEU A 198 22.04 -22.89 9.63
CA LEU A 198 22.78 -22.50 8.44
C LEU A 198 23.94 -21.57 8.81
N PRO A 199 25.07 -21.63 8.06
CA PRO A 199 26.22 -20.78 8.34
C PRO A 199 25.87 -19.30 8.19
N LYS A 200 26.43 -18.45 9.06
CA LYS A 200 26.25 -17.00 8.98
C LYS A 200 26.92 -16.47 7.70
N PRO A 201 26.24 -15.64 6.90
CA PRO A 201 26.78 -15.18 5.63
C PRO A 201 27.88 -14.13 5.82
N GLU A 202 29.02 -14.30 5.13
CA GLU A 202 30.13 -13.33 5.11
C GLU A 202 30.02 -12.31 3.95
N SER A 203 29.10 -12.51 3.00
CA SER A 203 28.94 -11.64 1.82
C SER A 203 27.48 -11.48 1.39
N LYS A 204 27.13 -10.37 0.71
CA LYS A 204 25.77 -10.12 0.17
C LYS A 204 25.25 -11.28 -0.71
N LYS A 205 26.13 -11.88 -1.54
CA LYS A 205 25.78 -13.07 -2.35
C LYS A 205 25.58 -14.32 -1.49
N GLY A 206 26.41 -14.48 -0.45
CA GLY A 206 26.24 -15.53 0.56
C GLY A 206 24.89 -15.42 1.28
N THR A 207 24.48 -14.21 1.68
CA THR A 207 23.18 -13.96 2.31
C THR A 207 22.01 -14.36 1.41
N LEU A 208 22.08 -14.00 0.12
CA LEU A 208 21.05 -14.36 -0.87
C LEU A 208 20.94 -15.88 -1.04
N PHE A 209 22.08 -16.57 -1.15
CA PHE A 209 22.14 -18.02 -1.30
C PHE A 209 21.65 -18.76 -0.05
N ILE A 210 22.07 -18.33 1.14
CA ILE A 210 21.60 -18.91 2.41
C ILE A 210 20.10 -18.70 2.59
N ASN A 211 19.57 -17.51 2.26
CA ASN A 211 18.12 -17.27 2.27
C ASN A 211 17.36 -18.16 1.28
N PHE A 212 17.92 -18.39 0.10
CA PHE A 212 17.37 -19.33 -0.88
C PHE A 212 17.32 -20.77 -0.34
N VAL A 213 18.42 -21.25 0.23
CA VAL A 213 18.51 -22.60 0.82
C VAL A 213 17.55 -22.74 2.00
N ALA A 214 17.52 -21.77 2.91
CA ALA A 214 16.58 -21.74 4.04
C ALA A 214 15.13 -21.77 3.56
N GLY A 215 14.79 -20.97 2.54
CA GLY A 215 13.47 -20.95 1.93
C GLY A 215 13.10 -22.26 1.24
N ALA A 216 14.05 -22.93 0.58
CA ALA A 216 13.83 -24.23 -0.05
C ALA A 216 13.60 -25.36 0.97
N ILE A 217 14.37 -25.40 2.06
CA ILE A 217 14.19 -26.37 3.15
C ILE A 217 12.86 -26.12 3.87
N GLY A 218 12.61 -24.88 4.30
CA GLY A 218 11.36 -24.52 4.98
C GLY A 218 10.13 -24.75 4.08
N GLY A 219 10.24 -24.41 2.80
CA GLY A 219 9.22 -24.68 1.80
C GLY A 219 8.95 -26.17 1.58
N THR A 220 9.99 -27.02 1.68
CA THR A 220 9.87 -28.48 1.60
C THR A 220 9.14 -29.02 2.82
N ILE A 221 9.50 -28.59 4.04
CA ILE A 221 8.80 -28.96 5.28
C ILE A 221 7.32 -28.58 5.21
N GLY A 222 7.01 -27.32 4.88
CA GLY A 222 5.63 -26.87 4.71
C GLY A 222 4.89 -27.66 3.63
N THR A 223 5.57 -28.06 2.56
CA THR A 223 5.01 -28.91 1.50
C THR A 223 4.73 -30.33 1.97
N THR A 224 5.59 -30.93 2.78
CA THR A 224 5.36 -32.25 3.37
C THR A 224 4.09 -32.26 4.21
N LEU A 225 3.93 -31.25 5.08
CA LEU A 225 2.77 -31.16 5.97
C LEU A 225 1.46 -30.93 5.20
N ASN A 226 1.44 -30.07 4.19
CA ASN A 226 0.20 -29.72 3.51
C ASN A 226 -0.21 -30.65 2.35
N THR A 227 0.66 -31.55 1.90
CA THR A 227 0.38 -32.37 0.71
C THR A 227 -0.79 -33.34 0.87
N PRO A 228 -0.98 -34.03 2.01
CA PRO A 228 -2.17 -34.87 2.24
C PRO A 228 -3.48 -34.11 2.03
N THR A 229 -3.56 -32.90 2.59
CA THR A 229 -4.72 -32.03 2.41
C THR A 229 -4.84 -31.50 0.98
N ASP A 230 -3.73 -31.21 0.30
CA ASP A 230 -3.74 -30.76 -1.09
C ASP A 230 -4.30 -31.84 -2.04
N VAL A 231 -4.03 -33.13 -1.78
CA VAL A 231 -4.63 -34.25 -2.51
C VAL A 231 -6.15 -34.29 -2.29
N VAL A 232 -6.59 -34.21 -1.03
CA VAL A 232 -8.01 -34.21 -0.67
C VAL A 232 -8.75 -33.03 -1.30
N LYS A 233 -8.21 -31.82 -1.13
CA LYS A 233 -8.69 -30.59 -1.77
C LYS A 233 -8.84 -30.77 -3.28
N THR A 234 -7.79 -31.27 -3.95
CA THR A 234 -7.76 -31.40 -5.40
C THR A 234 -8.85 -32.34 -5.91
N ARG A 235 -9.12 -33.43 -5.19
CA ARG A 235 -10.18 -34.38 -5.53
C ARG A 235 -11.58 -33.82 -5.26
N ILE A 236 -11.79 -33.10 -4.16
CA ILE A 236 -13.07 -32.42 -3.87
C ILE A 236 -13.38 -31.36 -4.94
N GLN A 237 -12.37 -30.57 -5.35
CA GLN A 237 -12.55 -29.50 -6.34
C GLN A 237 -12.72 -30.02 -7.77
N ALA A 238 -12.12 -31.18 -8.08
CA ALA A 238 -12.30 -31.85 -9.37
C ALA A 238 -13.63 -32.59 -9.50
N TYR A 239 -14.25 -33.00 -8.38
CA TYR A 239 -15.50 -33.75 -8.37
C TYR A 239 -16.59 -33.05 -9.19
N MET A 240 -17.30 -33.85 -9.97
CA MET A 240 -18.48 -33.46 -10.72
C MET A 240 -19.67 -34.33 -10.32
N PRO A 241 -20.89 -33.76 -10.17
CA PRO A 241 -22.09 -34.56 -9.87
C PRO A 241 -22.40 -35.66 -10.88
N SER A 242 -21.94 -35.52 -12.13
CA SER A 242 -22.11 -36.53 -13.18
C SER A 242 -21.30 -37.81 -12.97
N GLN A 243 -20.41 -37.86 -11.98
CA GLN A 243 -19.52 -39.00 -11.69
C GLN A 243 -20.04 -39.92 -10.57
N GLY A 244 -21.26 -39.68 -10.07
CA GLY A 244 -21.82 -40.36 -8.90
C GLY A 244 -21.73 -39.50 -7.65
N PRO A 245 -22.12 -40.02 -6.46
CA PRO A 245 -22.14 -39.26 -5.22
C PRO A 245 -20.73 -38.91 -4.71
N LYS A 246 -20.61 -37.82 -3.93
CA LYS A 246 -19.36 -37.44 -3.26
C LYS A 246 -18.94 -38.54 -2.28
N ILE A 247 -17.68 -38.97 -2.38
CA ILE A 247 -17.11 -40.03 -1.54
C ILE A 247 -16.80 -39.51 -0.12
N TYR A 248 -16.41 -38.25 0.01
CA TYR A 248 -16.15 -37.56 1.28
C TYR A 248 -16.39 -36.05 1.15
N PHE A 249 -16.71 -35.39 2.26
CA PHE A 249 -17.16 -33.98 2.28
C PHE A 249 -16.15 -33.01 2.90
N ASN A 250 -15.30 -33.48 3.81
CA ASN A 250 -14.33 -32.65 4.52
C ASN A 250 -12.91 -33.24 4.46
N ASN A 251 -11.93 -32.43 4.85
CA ASN A 251 -10.52 -32.77 4.78
C ASN A 251 -10.19 -34.05 5.57
N ILE A 252 -10.66 -34.15 6.82
CA ILE A 252 -10.32 -35.27 7.71
C ILE A 252 -10.90 -36.59 7.19
N GLN A 253 -12.17 -36.59 6.79
CA GLN A 253 -12.80 -37.76 6.16
C GLN A 253 -12.06 -38.16 4.88
N GLY A 254 -11.65 -37.20 4.06
CA GLY A 254 -10.88 -37.45 2.85
C GLY A 254 -9.52 -38.10 3.14
N ILE A 255 -8.77 -37.59 4.13
CA ILE A 255 -7.47 -38.17 4.52
C ILE A 255 -7.65 -39.61 5.00
N LEU A 256 -8.60 -39.84 5.91
CA LEU A 256 -8.88 -41.18 6.46
C LEU A 256 -9.34 -42.15 5.37
N HIS A 257 -10.21 -41.69 4.47
CA HIS A 257 -10.72 -42.50 3.37
C HIS A 257 -9.59 -42.93 2.42
N ILE A 258 -8.76 -41.98 1.97
CA ILE A 258 -7.64 -42.25 1.06
C ILE A 258 -6.61 -43.17 1.73
N ALA A 259 -6.24 -42.89 2.98
CA ALA A 259 -5.29 -43.71 3.73
C ALA A 259 -5.78 -45.17 3.85
N LYS A 260 -7.07 -45.37 4.12
CA LYS A 260 -7.67 -46.70 4.31
C LYS A 260 -7.86 -47.47 2.99
N HIS A 261 -8.28 -46.81 1.91
CA HIS A 261 -8.68 -47.50 0.67
C HIS A 261 -7.62 -47.48 -0.43
N GLU A 262 -6.75 -46.47 -0.47
CA GLU A 262 -5.70 -46.32 -1.48
C GLU A 262 -4.28 -46.44 -0.91
N GLY A 263 -4.16 -46.40 0.42
CA GLY A 263 -2.89 -46.49 1.14
C GLY A 263 -2.27 -45.12 1.43
N PHE A 264 -1.39 -45.07 2.43
CA PHE A 264 -0.78 -43.82 2.91
C PHE A 264 0.03 -43.07 1.84
N SER A 265 0.67 -43.79 0.91
CA SER A 265 1.42 -43.18 -0.19
C SER A 265 0.55 -42.41 -1.17
N ALA A 266 -0.76 -42.71 -1.24
CA ALA A 266 -1.70 -41.98 -2.10
C ALA A 266 -1.90 -40.53 -1.65
N LEU A 267 -1.75 -40.24 -0.35
CA LEU A 267 -1.80 -38.88 0.21
C LEU A 267 -0.65 -37.98 -0.26
N TYR A 268 0.41 -38.56 -0.82
CA TYR A 268 1.58 -37.85 -1.32
C TYR A 268 1.71 -37.87 -2.84
N LYS A 269 0.65 -38.26 -3.57
CA LYS A 269 0.62 -38.13 -5.02
C LYS A 269 0.79 -36.66 -5.42
N GLY A 270 1.72 -36.39 -6.33
CA GLY A 270 2.08 -35.02 -6.74
C GLY A 270 3.04 -34.28 -5.81
N TYR A 271 3.57 -34.93 -4.75
CA TYR A 271 4.58 -34.34 -3.86
C TYR A 271 5.86 -33.96 -4.63
N VAL A 272 6.41 -34.87 -5.43
CA VAL A 272 7.68 -34.64 -6.16
C VAL A 272 7.58 -33.44 -7.13
N PRO A 273 6.56 -33.32 -8.01
CA PRO A 273 6.36 -32.11 -8.81
C PRO A 273 6.29 -30.82 -7.99
N LYS A 274 5.74 -30.88 -6.78
CA LYS A 274 5.57 -29.72 -5.89
C LYS A 274 6.90 -29.28 -5.28
N VAL A 275 7.73 -30.22 -4.83
CA VAL A 275 9.09 -29.93 -4.33
C VAL A 275 10.00 -29.46 -5.47
N LEU A 276 9.93 -30.09 -6.64
CA LEU A 276 10.70 -29.69 -7.82
C LEU A 276 10.40 -28.26 -8.30
N ARG A 277 9.24 -27.71 -7.94
CA ARG A 277 8.88 -26.31 -8.23
C ARG A 277 9.56 -25.32 -7.28
N LEU A 278 9.85 -25.69 -6.03
CA LEU A 278 10.35 -24.76 -5.01
C LEU A 278 11.72 -24.17 -5.37
N GLY A 279 12.65 -25.00 -5.85
CA GLY A 279 14.00 -24.56 -6.21
C GLY A 279 14.02 -23.61 -7.42
N PRO A 280 13.60 -24.06 -8.62
CA PRO A 280 13.54 -23.22 -9.81
C PRO A 280 12.59 -22.02 -9.64
N GLY A 281 11.45 -22.19 -8.96
CA GLY A 281 10.52 -21.09 -8.69
C GLY A 281 11.13 -20.01 -7.79
N GLY A 282 11.84 -20.40 -6.73
CA GLY A 282 12.61 -19.48 -5.89
C GLY A 282 13.76 -18.83 -6.67
N GLY A 283 14.46 -19.58 -7.52
CA GLY A 283 15.54 -19.08 -8.36
C GLY A 283 15.08 -18.07 -9.41
N ILE A 284 13.95 -18.31 -10.07
CA ILE A 284 13.34 -17.37 -11.02
C ILE A 284 12.92 -16.10 -10.30
N LEU A 285 12.31 -16.22 -9.12
CA LEU A 285 11.95 -15.06 -8.31
C LEU A 285 13.20 -14.24 -7.97
N LEU A 286 14.31 -14.88 -7.60
CA LEU A 286 15.58 -14.20 -7.29
C LEU A 286 16.22 -13.55 -8.52
N VAL A 287 16.21 -14.19 -9.69
CA VAL A 287 16.80 -13.63 -10.91
C VAL A 287 15.96 -12.47 -11.46
N VAL A 288 14.63 -12.58 -11.43
CA VAL A 288 13.73 -11.52 -11.90
C VAL A 288 13.69 -10.35 -10.91
N TYR A 289 13.96 -10.61 -9.62
CA TYR A 289 14.04 -9.60 -8.57
C TYR A 289 15.46 -9.06 -8.33
N ASP A 290 16.49 -9.54 -9.06
CA ASP A 290 17.87 -9.06 -8.88
C ASP A 290 18.01 -7.60 -9.37
N GLN A 291 17.84 -6.68 -8.42
CA GLN A 291 17.82 -5.22 -8.60
C GLN A 291 19.03 -4.70 -9.41
N ASN A 292 20.21 -5.31 -9.25
CA ASN A 292 21.48 -4.85 -9.84
C ASN A 292 21.63 -5.14 -11.35
N ARG A 293 20.93 -6.14 -11.89
CA ARG A 293 21.10 -6.57 -13.29
C ARG A 293 20.18 -5.82 -14.24
N PHE A 294 19.01 -5.39 -13.75
CA PHE A 294 18.10 -4.52 -14.47
C PHE A 294 18.68 -3.10 -14.63
N GLU A 295 19.40 -2.62 -13.61
CA GLU A 295 20.03 -1.30 -13.57
C GLU A 295 21.14 -1.12 -14.61
N LYS A 296 22.05 -2.11 -14.71
CA LYS A 296 23.26 -2.05 -15.55
C LYS A 296 23.00 -2.19 -17.05
N LEU A 297 21.90 -2.82 -17.46
CA LEU A 297 21.53 -2.95 -18.87
C LEU A 297 21.06 -1.62 -19.47
N PHE A 298 20.57 -0.69 -18.66
CA PHE A 298 20.08 0.61 -19.11
C PHE A 298 21.15 1.73 -19.07
N THR A 299 22.13 1.65 -18.18
CA THR A 299 23.15 2.70 -18.02
C THR A 299 24.10 2.81 -19.22
N LYS A 300 24.34 1.71 -19.93
CA LYS A 300 25.43 1.58 -20.92
C LYS A 300 25.12 2.25 -22.27
N GLU A 301 23.84 2.46 -22.60
CA GLU A 301 23.43 3.14 -23.84
C GLU A 301 23.35 4.68 -23.68
N MET A 302 23.24 5.19 -22.45
CA MET A 302 23.09 6.63 -22.18
C MET A 302 24.39 7.44 -22.27
N GLN A 303 25.56 6.82 -22.07
CA GLN A 303 26.84 7.54 -21.97
C GLN A 303 27.40 8.04 -23.31
N ASN A 304 27.02 7.44 -24.45
CA ASN A 304 27.61 7.77 -25.76
C ASN A 304 27.04 9.04 -26.41
N MET A 305 25.93 9.60 -25.90
CA MET A 305 25.22 10.74 -26.51
C MET A 305 25.50 12.10 -25.86
N ASP A 306 26.20 12.14 -24.72
CA ASP A 306 26.29 13.31 -23.86
C ASP A 306 27.42 14.29 -24.25
N ASN A 307 28.46 13.81 -24.95
CA ASN A 307 29.64 14.62 -25.28
C ASN A 307 29.40 15.68 -26.37
N GLN A 308 28.32 15.58 -27.15
CA GLN A 308 28.07 16.47 -28.28
C GLN A 308 27.26 17.72 -27.91
N LYS A 309 26.73 17.81 -26.68
CA LYS A 309 25.71 18.79 -26.28
C LYS A 309 26.22 19.98 -25.46
N LYS A 310 27.48 19.96 -25.03
CA LYS A 310 28.06 20.95 -24.11
C LYS A 310 28.37 22.31 -24.76
N ASP A 311 28.53 22.39 -26.08
CA ASP A 311 28.97 23.61 -26.77
C ASP A 311 27.86 24.65 -27.03
N TRP A 312 26.59 24.28 -26.84
CA TRP A 312 25.45 25.09 -27.29
C TRP A 312 24.81 25.99 -26.20
N LEU A 313 25.10 25.75 -24.92
CA LEU A 313 24.32 26.28 -23.79
C LEU A 313 24.77 27.65 -23.24
N SER A 314 25.84 28.27 -23.75
CA SER A 314 26.38 29.53 -23.22
C SER A 314 25.65 30.80 -23.66
N ASN A 315 24.71 30.72 -24.62
CA ASN A 315 24.26 31.90 -25.37
C ASN A 315 22.87 32.48 -25.03
N LEU A 316 22.15 32.06 -23.97
CA LEU A 316 20.67 32.27 -23.98
C LEU A 316 19.91 32.65 -22.69
N THR A 317 20.50 33.24 -21.65
CA THR A 317 19.70 33.63 -20.45
C THR A 317 19.82 35.10 -20.04
N GLY A 318 18.78 35.89 -20.31
CA GLY A 318 18.49 37.18 -19.67
C GLY A 318 16.99 37.28 -19.34
N ILE A 319 16.61 37.65 -18.10
CA ILE A 319 15.22 37.77 -17.60
C ILE A 319 15.12 38.94 -16.59
N GLU A 320 14.03 39.73 -16.64
CA GLU A 320 13.65 40.85 -15.74
C GLU A 320 12.38 40.55 -14.87
N TYR A 321 12.16 41.30 -13.77
CA TYR A 321 11.08 41.17 -12.74
C TYR A 321 10.15 42.43 -12.65
N LEU A 322 8.89 42.30 -12.17
CA LEU A 322 7.88 43.38 -11.98
C LEU A 322 7.14 43.36 -10.61
N THR A 323 6.45 44.48 -10.31
CA THR A 323 6.09 45.18 -9.03
C THR A 323 4.91 44.66 -8.16
N ILE A 324 4.89 45.01 -6.85
CA ILE A 324 3.95 44.56 -5.77
C ILE A 324 3.04 45.72 -5.23
N ASP A 325 1.74 45.47 -4.99
CA ASP A 325 0.71 46.40 -4.44
C ASP A 325 0.79 46.65 -2.91
N ASP A 326 0.28 47.78 -2.42
CA ASP A 326 0.49 48.28 -1.04
C ASP A 326 -0.24 47.50 0.09
N ILE A 327 -1.47 47.02 -0.08
CA ILE A 327 -2.17 46.18 0.93
C ILE A 327 -1.43 44.84 1.11
N THR A 328 -0.92 44.30 0.00
CA THR A 328 -0.13 43.07 0.04
C THR A 328 1.17 43.31 0.82
N LYS A 329 1.82 44.48 0.68
CA LYS A 329 2.99 44.83 1.50
C LYS A 329 2.65 44.92 2.99
N GLU A 330 1.54 45.54 3.37
CA GLU A 330 1.14 45.64 4.78
C GLU A 330 0.87 44.27 5.39
N ALA A 331 0.13 43.41 4.69
CA ALA A 331 -0.15 42.05 5.16
C ALA A 331 1.13 41.22 5.32
N LEU A 332 2.08 41.36 4.38
CA LEU A 332 3.37 40.66 4.41
C LEU A 332 4.32 41.13 5.53
N GLN A 333 4.08 42.29 6.15
CA GLN A 333 4.89 42.76 7.29
C GLN A 333 4.50 42.10 8.61
N LYS A 334 3.33 41.46 8.69
CA LYS A 334 2.79 40.88 9.95
C LYS A 334 3.36 39.51 10.30
N PHE A 335 4.14 38.91 9.41
CA PHE A 335 4.71 37.57 9.58
C PHE A 335 5.95 37.40 8.72
N GLU A 336 6.75 36.38 9.00
CA GLU A 336 7.91 36.06 8.17
C GLU A 336 7.46 35.32 6.91
N TYR A 337 7.68 35.93 5.74
CA TYR A 337 7.30 35.30 4.49
C TYR A 337 8.29 34.18 4.12
N THR A 338 7.77 32.98 3.91
CA THR A 338 8.54 31.83 3.43
C THR A 338 7.99 31.31 2.10
N HIS A 339 8.89 30.85 1.23
CA HIS A 339 8.54 30.20 -0.03
C HIS A 339 8.51 28.67 0.07
N THR A 340 8.90 28.10 1.21
CA THR A 340 9.04 26.65 1.43
C THR A 340 8.65 26.30 2.85
N THR A 341 8.00 25.17 3.04
CA THR A 341 7.70 24.68 4.38
C THR A 341 8.98 24.36 5.16
N GLU A 342 9.10 24.91 6.37
CA GLU A 342 10.20 24.64 7.31
C GLU A 342 9.80 23.48 8.23
N PHE A 343 10.74 22.61 8.56
CA PHE A 343 10.47 21.42 9.38
C PHE A 343 11.00 21.62 10.79
N VAL A 344 10.14 21.53 11.80
CA VAL A 344 10.47 21.84 13.19
C VAL A 344 10.42 20.58 14.05
N GLY A 345 11.54 20.24 14.69
CA GLY A 345 11.66 19.07 15.57
C GLY A 345 11.58 17.75 14.80
N VAL A 346 10.79 16.81 15.29
CA VAL A 346 10.60 15.46 14.70
C VAL A 346 9.74 15.45 13.43
N ALA A 347 9.03 16.55 13.14
CA ALA A 347 8.13 16.65 11.99
C ALA A 347 8.92 16.92 10.71
N LYS A 348 9.34 15.86 10.01
CA LYS A 348 10.15 15.95 8.77
C LYS A 348 9.32 16.04 7.49
N GLY A 349 8.01 15.84 7.55
CA GLY A 349 7.12 15.83 6.38
C GLY A 349 7.47 14.78 5.33
N ASN A 350 8.22 13.75 5.72
CA ASN A 350 8.61 12.68 4.82
C ASN A 350 7.36 11.91 4.39
N ALA A 351 7.19 11.76 3.09
CA ALA A 351 6.24 10.80 2.56
C ALA A 351 6.72 9.39 2.91
N VAL A 352 5.79 8.46 3.16
CA VAL A 352 6.09 7.02 3.42
C VAL A 352 6.89 6.38 2.27
N SER A 353 6.91 7.02 1.09
CA SER A 353 7.79 6.70 -0.05
C SER A 353 8.75 7.87 -0.31
N GLU A 354 10.04 7.68 -0.07
CA GLU A 354 11.07 8.72 -0.28
C GLU A 354 11.38 8.97 -1.77
N ASP A 355 11.04 8.02 -2.66
CA ASP A 355 11.43 8.10 -4.07
C ASP A 355 10.34 8.63 -5.01
N SER A 356 10.70 9.62 -5.82
CA SER A 356 9.91 10.06 -6.97
C SER A 356 9.75 8.91 -7.97
N MET A 357 8.52 8.48 -8.27
CA MET A 357 8.28 7.44 -9.28
C MET A 357 8.82 7.87 -10.66
N PRO A 358 9.52 6.98 -11.40
CA PRO A 358 9.92 7.28 -12.77
C PRO A 358 8.71 7.58 -13.63
N CYS A 359 8.70 8.76 -14.24
CA CYS A 359 7.64 9.13 -15.17
C CYS A 359 7.85 8.36 -16.48
N HIS A 360 6.78 7.84 -17.09
CA HIS A 360 6.82 7.08 -18.35
C HIS A 360 6.14 7.80 -19.52
N CYS A 361 5.85 9.11 -19.39
CA CYS A 361 5.18 9.86 -20.45
C CYS A 361 6.04 9.92 -21.72
N LYS A 362 5.45 9.56 -22.86
CA LYS A 362 6.07 9.76 -24.17
C LYS A 362 5.66 11.13 -24.71
N TYR A 363 6.64 11.95 -25.05
CA TYR A 363 6.41 13.27 -25.62
C TYR A 363 7.48 13.55 -26.67
N ASN A 364 7.05 13.77 -27.92
CA ASN A 364 7.89 14.29 -28.98
C ASN A 364 7.63 15.79 -29.17
N GLN A 365 8.64 16.62 -28.93
CA GLN A 365 8.52 18.08 -28.98
C GLN A 365 8.16 18.63 -30.37
N GLU A 366 8.44 17.91 -31.45
CA GLU A 366 8.16 18.37 -32.83
C GLU A 366 6.74 18.06 -33.29
N THR A 367 6.13 16.98 -32.78
CA THR A 367 4.86 16.44 -33.29
C THR A 367 3.74 16.44 -32.26
N ASP A 368 4.08 16.33 -30.97
CA ASP A 368 3.08 16.21 -29.91
C ASP A 368 2.70 17.57 -29.31
N PRO A 369 1.42 17.77 -28.98
CA PRO A 369 1.00 18.98 -28.27
C PRO A 369 1.51 18.98 -26.82
N ILE A 370 1.81 20.17 -26.29
CA ILE A 370 2.46 20.35 -24.98
C ILE A 370 1.74 19.64 -23.82
N TRP A 371 0.41 19.49 -23.88
CA TRP A 371 -0.36 18.81 -22.83
C TRP A 371 -0.02 17.33 -22.68
N LYS A 372 0.56 16.67 -23.69
CA LYS A 372 1.10 15.30 -23.57
C LYS A 372 2.37 15.24 -22.70
N ALA A 373 3.09 16.34 -22.53
CA ALA A 373 4.28 16.45 -21.69
C ALA A 373 3.90 16.53 -20.20
N CYS A 374 3.28 15.48 -19.65
CA CYS A 374 2.83 15.42 -18.27
C CYS A 374 1.78 16.49 -17.88
N GLY A 375 0.98 16.98 -18.84
CA GLY A 375 -0.12 17.93 -18.61
C GLY A 375 -1.38 17.31 -17.98
N ASP A 376 -2.42 18.11 -17.73
CA ASP A 376 -3.68 17.67 -17.09
C ASP A 376 -4.39 16.51 -17.80
N ARG A 377 -4.21 16.43 -19.13
CA ARG A 377 -4.81 15.40 -19.99
C ARG A 377 -3.82 14.32 -20.42
N SER A 378 -2.65 14.29 -19.80
CA SER A 378 -1.67 13.22 -20.04
C SER A 378 -1.95 12.03 -19.13
N GLU A 379 -1.58 10.83 -19.58
CA GLU A 379 -1.58 9.60 -18.77
C GLU A 379 -0.34 9.55 -17.84
N CYS A 380 0.04 10.70 -17.27
CA CYS A 380 1.19 10.81 -16.38
C CYS A 380 0.88 10.18 -15.03
N ILE A 381 1.46 9.00 -14.77
CA ILE A 381 1.24 8.27 -13.51
C ILE A 381 1.53 9.12 -12.28
N ASN A 382 2.65 9.87 -12.27
CA ASN A 382 2.99 10.75 -11.16
C ASN A 382 1.88 11.79 -10.92
N ARG A 383 1.36 12.43 -11.98
CA ARG A 383 0.26 13.42 -11.86
C ARG A 383 -1.02 12.77 -11.33
N LEU A 384 -1.35 11.56 -11.78
CA LEU A 384 -2.55 10.81 -11.38
C LEU A 384 -2.50 10.39 -9.90
N VAL A 385 -1.31 10.11 -9.36
CA VAL A 385 -1.12 9.77 -7.95
C VAL A 385 -0.70 10.97 -7.08
N GLN A 386 -0.91 12.20 -7.56
CA GLN A 386 -0.58 13.43 -6.84
C GLN A 386 0.90 13.52 -6.42
N MET A 387 1.81 13.18 -7.33
CA MET A 387 3.25 13.26 -7.16
C MET A 387 3.87 14.09 -8.29
N GLU A 388 4.89 14.89 -8.01
CA GLU A 388 5.61 15.58 -9.07
C GLU A 388 6.61 14.69 -9.81
N CYS A 389 6.88 15.02 -11.06
CA CYS A 389 7.93 14.37 -11.82
C CYS A 389 9.31 14.87 -11.39
N HIS A 390 10.24 13.95 -11.18
CA HIS A 390 11.63 14.32 -10.88
C HIS A 390 12.26 15.13 -12.01
N PRO A 391 13.03 16.20 -11.74
CA PRO A 391 13.65 17.09 -12.73
C PRO A 391 14.54 16.33 -13.71
N LEU A 392 15.27 15.35 -13.19
CA LEU A 392 16.27 14.57 -13.91
C LEU A 392 15.75 13.24 -14.48
N LEU A 393 14.61 12.70 -14.00
CA LEU A 393 14.12 11.37 -14.39
C LEU A 393 12.90 11.39 -15.31
N CYS A 394 12.34 12.56 -15.62
CA CYS A 394 11.15 12.62 -16.48
C CYS A 394 11.54 12.56 -17.97
N PRO A 395 10.98 11.63 -18.75
CA PRO A 395 11.23 11.49 -20.19
C PRO A 395 10.73 12.68 -21.01
N THR A 396 9.78 13.47 -20.48
CA THR A 396 9.31 14.71 -21.13
C THR A 396 10.26 15.89 -20.89
N GLY A 397 11.32 15.68 -20.10
CA GLY A 397 12.41 16.63 -19.89
C GLY A 397 11.94 17.98 -19.33
N ARG A 398 12.37 19.08 -19.96
CA ARG A 398 12.00 20.44 -19.55
C ARG A 398 10.52 20.77 -19.85
N ALA A 399 9.93 20.11 -20.85
CA ALA A 399 8.54 20.29 -21.24
C ALA A 399 7.55 19.70 -20.22
N CYS A 400 8.05 18.93 -19.24
CA CYS A 400 7.24 18.38 -18.15
C CYS A 400 6.41 19.47 -17.43
N GLN A 401 5.09 19.30 -17.50
CA GLN A 401 4.08 20.14 -16.84
C GLN A 401 3.66 19.62 -15.45
N ASN A 402 4.24 18.51 -14.97
CA ASN A 402 3.96 17.94 -13.65
C ASN A 402 5.09 18.27 -12.65
N ARG A 403 5.51 19.55 -12.62
CA ARG A 403 6.56 20.10 -11.73
C ARG A 403 6.18 21.50 -11.24
N ARG A 404 4.88 21.72 -10.99
CA ARG A 404 4.27 23.00 -10.63
C ARG A 404 4.72 23.51 -9.25
N PHE A 405 4.85 22.66 -8.24
CA PHE A 405 5.41 22.96 -6.92
C PHE A 405 6.91 23.27 -7.02
N GLN A 406 7.70 22.38 -7.62
CA GLN A 406 9.16 22.59 -7.79
C GLN A 406 9.49 23.87 -8.57
N LYS A 407 8.73 24.17 -9.63
CA LYS A 407 8.90 25.38 -10.45
C LYS A 407 8.18 26.60 -9.87
N LYS A 408 7.48 26.48 -8.73
CA LYS A 408 6.66 27.53 -8.10
C LYS A 408 5.73 28.23 -9.10
N GLN A 409 5.04 27.44 -9.93
CA GLN A 409 4.10 27.94 -10.93
C GLN A 409 2.78 28.33 -10.28
N TYR A 410 2.83 29.33 -9.40
CA TYR A 410 1.68 29.84 -8.66
C TYR A 410 0.86 30.77 -9.53
N ALA A 411 -0.45 30.79 -9.26
CA ALA A 411 -1.36 31.76 -9.83
C ALA A 411 -1.00 33.17 -9.35
N LYS A 412 -1.24 34.17 -10.21
CA LYS A 412 -1.19 35.57 -9.79
C LYS A 412 -2.32 35.82 -8.80
N VAL A 413 -1.97 36.29 -7.61
CA VAL A 413 -2.89 36.52 -6.51
C VAL A 413 -2.56 37.85 -5.82
N ARG A 414 -3.58 38.50 -5.26
CA ARG A 414 -3.43 39.70 -4.42
C ARG A 414 -4.21 39.54 -3.12
N VAL A 415 -3.70 40.14 -2.06
CA VAL A 415 -4.41 40.23 -0.78
C VAL A 415 -5.49 41.29 -0.88
N ILE A 416 -6.67 40.99 -0.34
CA ILE A 416 -7.82 41.90 -0.25
C ILE A 416 -8.29 42.00 1.19
N GLU A 417 -9.03 43.06 1.51
CA GLU A 417 -9.79 43.13 2.74
C GLU A 417 -11.13 42.37 2.56
N ALA A 418 -11.39 41.39 3.41
CA ALA A 418 -12.54 40.50 3.36
C ALA A 418 -13.54 40.77 4.51
N GLY A 419 -13.61 42.02 4.97
CA GLY A 419 -14.54 42.48 6.00
C GLY A 419 -14.40 41.70 7.31
N LYS A 420 -15.48 41.06 7.77
CA LYS A 420 -15.49 40.27 9.03
C LYS A 420 -14.57 39.05 9.01
N LYS A 421 -14.10 38.63 7.83
CA LYS A 421 -13.13 37.53 7.67
C LYS A 421 -11.67 38.00 7.84
N GLY A 422 -11.43 39.30 7.97
CA GLY A 422 -10.08 39.87 8.01
C GLY A 422 -9.50 40.00 6.60
N TYR A 423 -8.35 39.39 6.34
CA TYR A 423 -7.76 39.36 5.01
C TYR A 423 -8.33 38.23 4.15
N GLY A 424 -8.40 38.45 2.85
CA GLY A 424 -8.76 37.47 1.84
C GLY A 424 -7.71 37.39 0.74
N LEU A 425 -7.74 36.30 -0.04
CA LEU A 425 -6.89 36.16 -1.21
C LEU A 425 -7.74 36.11 -2.48
N CYS A 426 -7.37 36.88 -3.49
CA CYS A 426 -8.09 37.00 -4.75
C CYS A 426 -7.17 36.66 -5.92
N THR A 427 -7.67 35.98 -6.95
CA THR A 427 -6.88 35.72 -8.17
C THR A 427 -6.88 36.90 -9.13
N GLU A 428 -5.73 37.19 -9.73
CA GLU A 428 -5.56 38.24 -10.75
C GLU A 428 -5.59 37.69 -12.19
N GLN A 429 -5.90 36.41 -12.34
CA GLN A 429 -5.99 35.73 -13.62
C GLN A 429 -7.19 34.77 -13.64
N ASP A 430 -7.65 34.39 -14.83
CA ASP A 430 -8.66 33.35 -14.96
C ASP A 430 -8.05 31.98 -14.67
N LEU A 431 -8.66 31.23 -13.75
CA LEU A 431 -8.26 29.86 -13.38
C LEU A 431 -9.26 28.83 -13.92
N LYS A 432 -8.73 27.72 -14.45
CA LYS A 432 -9.52 26.58 -14.93
C LYS A 432 -9.78 25.58 -13.81
N ASN A 433 -10.79 24.74 -14.00
CA ASN A 433 -11.02 23.60 -13.09
C ASN A 433 -9.78 22.69 -13.06
N GLY A 434 -9.31 22.33 -11.86
CA GLY A 434 -8.14 21.50 -11.60
C GLY A 434 -6.80 22.24 -11.65
N GLU A 435 -6.80 23.55 -11.89
CA GLU A 435 -5.57 24.34 -12.01
C GLU A 435 -4.90 24.55 -10.64
N PHE A 436 -3.58 24.48 -10.61
CA PHE A 436 -2.80 24.68 -9.38
C PHE A 436 -2.74 26.17 -9.05
N VAL A 437 -3.17 26.53 -7.85
CA VAL A 437 -3.25 27.91 -7.40
C VAL A 437 -1.99 28.30 -6.66
N ILE A 438 -1.74 27.68 -5.50
CA ILE A 438 -0.58 27.99 -4.66
C ILE A 438 -0.31 26.84 -3.68
N GLU A 439 0.93 26.68 -3.26
CA GLU A 439 1.32 25.81 -2.14
C GLU A 439 1.01 26.51 -0.80
N TYR A 440 0.49 25.79 0.19
CA TYR A 440 0.36 26.30 1.56
C TYR A 440 1.65 26.02 2.32
N THR A 441 2.40 27.07 2.68
CA THR A 441 3.71 26.96 3.34
C THR A 441 3.69 27.58 4.72
N GLY A 442 4.44 26.99 5.65
CA GLY A 442 4.64 27.47 7.02
C GLY A 442 5.63 26.58 7.77
N GLU A 443 5.53 26.51 9.09
CA GLU A 443 6.31 25.58 9.91
C GLU A 443 5.55 24.27 10.11
N MET A 444 6.13 23.15 9.69
CA MET A 444 5.59 21.82 9.96
C MET A 444 5.98 21.38 11.37
N VAL A 445 4.98 21.15 12.21
CA VAL A 445 5.11 20.78 13.63
C VAL A 445 4.33 19.49 13.91
N SER A 446 4.72 18.78 14.98
CA SER A 446 3.95 17.65 15.49
C SER A 446 2.63 18.14 16.12
N LYS A 447 1.63 17.26 16.20
CA LYS A 447 0.33 17.58 16.80
C LYS A 447 0.46 18.04 18.27
N SER A 448 1.35 17.44 19.06
CA SER A 448 1.60 17.86 20.45
C SER A 448 2.16 19.28 20.53
N LYS A 449 3.12 19.62 19.65
CA LYS A 449 3.69 20.97 19.58
C LYS A 449 2.70 22.00 19.05
N PHE A 450 1.81 21.60 18.13
CA PHE A 450 0.71 22.43 17.66
C PHE A 450 -0.27 22.78 18.79
N ILE A 451 -0.63 21.81 19.63
CA ILE A 451 -1.48 22.04 20.82
C ILE A 451 -0.83 23.06 21.75
N GLN A 452 0.47 22.89 22.07
CA GLN A 452 1.22 23.85 22.89
C GLN A 452 1.24 25.26 22.30
N ARG A 453 1.45 25.40 20.98
CA ARG A 453 1.43 26.70 20.30
C ARG A 453 0.05 27.34 20.35
N THR A 454 -1.01 26.56 20.22
CA THR A 454 -2.39 27.06 20.23
C THR A 454 -2.73 27.70 21.57
N TYR A 455 -2.38 27.06 22.69
CA TYR A 455 -2.56 27.65 24.03
C TYR A 455 -1.82 28.98 24.18
N LYS A 456 -0.58 29.05 23.71
CA LYS A 456 0.20 30.28 23.76
C LYS A 456 -0.41 31.40 22.92
N TYR A 457 -0.98 31.08 21.76
CA TYR A 457 -1.67 32.06 20.91
C TYR A 457 -2.96 32.56 21.54
N ASP A 458 -3.69 31.68 22.24
CA ASP A 458 -4.88 32.05 23.01
C ASP A 458 -4.51 32.97 24.20
N GLU A 459 -3.42 32.68 24.92
CA GLU A 459 -2.88 33.56 25.98
C GLU A 459 -2.42 34.92 25.45
N ASP A 460 -1.78 34.93 24.28
CA ASP A 460 -1.32 36.13 23.58
C ASP A 460 -2.48 36.91 22.94
N GLY A 461 -3.72 36.40 23.01
CA GLY A 461 -4.92 37.05 22.47
C GLY A 461 -4.95 37.15 20.95
N GLN A 462 -4.32 36.21 20.24
CA GLN A 462 -4.27 36.17 18.78
C GLN A 462 -5.64 35.73 18.22
N PRO A 463 -6.37 36.59 17.50
CA PRO A 463 -7.74 36.26 17.08
C PRO A 463 -7.83 35.29 15.89
N HIS A 464 -6.71 35.01 15.22
CA HIS A 464 -6.68 34.25 13.98
C HIS A 464 -5.58 33.19 14.00
N HIS A 465 -5.99 31.93 13.95
CA HIS A 465 -5.08 30.79 13.90
C HIS A 465 -4.92 30.32 12.46
N TYR A 466 -3.68 30.24 11.98
CA TYR A 466 -3.37 29.92 10.59
C TYR A 466 -2.65 28.58 10.54
N PHE A 467 -3.41 27.48 10.50
CA PHE A 467 -2.81 26.15 10.45
C PHE A 467 -3.54 25.23 9.46
N MET A 468 -2.86 24.17 9.06
CA MET A 468 -3.34 23.20 8.10
C MET A 468 -2.87 21.79 8.46
N SER A 469 -3.80 20.89 8.73
CA SER A 469 -3.49 19.47 9.01
C SER A 469 -2.96 18.78 7.75
N VAL A 470 -1.85 18.06 7.90
CA VAL A 470 -1.19 17.31 6.81
C VAL A 470 -1.54 15.83 6.91
N ASP A 471 -1.49 15.28 8.12
CA ASP A 471 -1.92 13.93 8.48
C ASP A 471 -2.37 13.88 9.97
N MET A 472 -2.48 12.69 10.57
CA MET A 472 -2.93 12.52 11.96
C MET A 472 -1.91 13.01 13.01
N HIS A 473 -0.65 13.20 12.61
CA HIS A 473 0.46 13.49 13.51
C HIS A 473 1.16 14.83 13.22
N GLN A 474 0.95 15.43 12.05
CA GLN A 474 1.65 16.63 11.58
C GLN A 474 0.69 17.73 11.09
N VAL A 475 1.04 18.98 11.43
CA VAL A 475 0.29 20.19 11.09
C VAL A 475 1.27 21.25 10.57
N ILE A 476 0.88 21.98 9.52
CA ILE A 476 1.60 23.19 9.07
C ILE A 476 1.00 24.38 9.79
N ASP A 477 1.80 25.05 10.62
CA ASP A 477 1.48 26.29 11.29
C ASP A 477 2.08 27.48 10.52
N ALA A 478 1.21 28.31 9.96
CA ALA A 478 1.54 29.49 9.19
C ALA A 478 1.36 30.80 9.98
N THR A 479 1.23 30.74 11.31
CA THR A 479 0.92 31.89 12.16
C THR A 479 2.06 32.90 12.18
N ALA A 480 3.27 32.44 12.55
CA ALA A 480 4.49 33.26 12.62
C ALA A 480 5.26 33.31 11.28
N LYS A 481 5.36 32.18 10.57
CA LYS A 481 6.01 32.07 9.26
C LYS A 481 5.09 31.42 8.24
N GLY A 482 4.88 32.02 7.07
CA GLY A 482 3.98 31.45 6.07
C GLY A 482 4.08 32.12 4.70
N ASN A 483 3.10 31.87 3.84
CA ASN A 483 2.92 32.66 2.61
C ASN A 483 1.51 33.23 2.51
N VAL A 484 1.20 33.90 1.39
CA VAL A 484 -0.13 34.51 1.16
C VAL A 484 -1.29 33.51 1.10
N ALA A 485 -1.03 32.20 0.98
CA ALA A 485 -2.08 31.17 1.00
C ALA A 485 -2.80 31.09 2.36
N ARG A 486 -2.19 31.60 3.43
CA ARG A 486 -2.81 31.70 4.76
C ARG A 486 -4.07 32.56 4.78
N PHE A 487 -4.24 33.47 3.81
CA PHE A 487 -5.38 34.39 3.72
C PHE A 487 -6.56 33.83 2.89
N ILE A 488 -6.50 32.57 2.48
CA ILE A 488 -7.61 31.94 1.75
C ILE A 488 -8.67 31.50 2.75
N ASN A 489 -9.86 32.09 2.66
CA ASN A 489 -10.91 31.93 3.66
C ASN A 489 -11.75 30.65 3.51
N HIS A 490 -12.48 30.32 4.58
CA HIS A 490 -13.47 29.25 4.56
C HIS A 490 -14.71 29.62 3.71
N SER A 491 -15.24 28.64 2.98
CA SER A 491 -16.59 28.70 2.40
C SER A 491 -17.29 27.35 2.51
N CYS A 492 -18.61 27.37 2.75
CA CYS A 492 -19.47 26.18 2.69
C CYS A 492 -19.78 25.74 1.24
N ASN A 493 -19.47 26.58 0.25
CA ASN A 493 -19.53 26.27 -1.18
C ASN A 493 -18.22 26.77 -1.84
N PRO A 494 -17.09 26.10 -1.55
CA PRO A 494 -15.78 26.61 -1.92
C PRO A 494 -15.51 26.55 -3.43
N ASN A 495 -14.63 27.42 -3.90
CA ASN A 495 -14.13 27.39 -5.28
C ASN A 495 -12.77 26.70 -5.42
N CYS A 496 -12.08 26.42 -4.31
CA CYS A 496 -10.82 25.69 -4.24
C CYS A 496 -10.93 24.43 -3.37
N ILE A 497 -10.05 23.47 -3.65
CA ILE A 497 -9.89 22.24 -2.89
C ILE A 497 -8.43 22.07 -2.47
N LEU A 498 -8.24 21.55 -1.26
CA LEU A 498 -6.94 21.17 -0.76
C LEU A 498 -6.54 19.78 -1.28
N GLN A 499 -5.31 19.64 -1.78
CA GLN A 499 -4.76 18.36 -2.21
C GLN A 499 -3.37 18.15 -1.61
N ARG A 500 -3.14 16.93 -1.11
CA ARG A 500 -1.84 16.46 -0.65
C ARG A 500 -1.01 16.00 -1.85
N TRP A 501 0.22 16.51 -2.00
CA TRP A 501 1.14 16.15 -3.07
C TRP A 501 2.49 15.68 -2.53
N VAL A 502 3.12 14.72 -3.22
CA VAL A 502 4.49 14.29 -2.92
C VAL A 502 5.46 14.98 -3.88
N VAL A 503 6.40 15.73 -3.33
CA VAL A 503 7.35 16.56 -4.08
C VAL A 503 8.75 16.34 -3.53
N GLY A 504 9.58 15.61 -4.29
CA GLY A 504 10.95 15.28 -3.87
C GLY A 504 11.02 14.54 -2.52
N GLY A 505 10.11 13.59 -2.30
CA GLY A 505 10.04 12.81 -1.05
C GLY A 505 9.32 13.50 0.11
N GLN A 506 8.98 14.79 -0.03
CA GLN A 506 8.29 15.56 0.99
C GLN A 506 6.82 15.74 0.65
N ILE A 507 5.96 15.70 1.68
CA ILE A 507 4.55 16.02 1.57
C ILE A 507 4.39 17.53 1.50
N ARG A 508 3.70 18.01 0.47
CA ARG A 508 3.33 19.42 0.28
C ARG A 508 1.82 19.55 0.12
N MET A 509 1.27 20.60 0.70
CA MET A 509 -0.16 20.88 0.63
C MET A 509 -0.39 21.92 -0.47
N GLY A 510 -1.10 21.53 -1.52
CA GLY A 510 -1.42 22.42 -2.64
C GLY A 510 -2.90 22.75 -2.72
N ILE A 511 -3.20 23.98 -3.12
CA ILE A 511 -4.55 24.46 -3.33
C ILE A 511 -4.84 24.46 -4.83
N PHE A 512 -5.96 23.84 -5.22
CA PHE A 512 -6.36 23.67 -6.61
C PHE A 512 -7.76 24.20 -6.83
N ALA A 513 -8.02 24.80 -8.00
CA ALA A 513 -9.36 25.27 -8.35
C ALA A 513 -10.31 24.07 -8.56
N GLN A 514 -11.49 24.10 -7.95
CA GLN A 514 -12.53 23.06 -8.08
C GLN A 514 -13.53 23.36 -9.21
N ARG A 515 -13.54 24.62 -9.67
CA ARG A 515 -14.32 25.09 -10.82
C ARG A 515 -13.53 26.16 -11.57
N ARG A 516 -14.09 26.67 -12.68
CA ARG A 516 -13.56 27.89 -13.29
C ARG A 516 -13.71 29.06 -12.30
N ILE A 517 -12.64 29.81 -12.09
CA ILE A 517 -12.61 31.00 -11.22
C ILE A 517 -12.18 32.19 -12.09
N PRO A 518 -13.05 33.18 -12.34
CA PRO A 518 -12.70 34.38 -13.07
C PRO A 518 -11.71 35.26 -12.29
N LYS A 519 -10.92 36.04 -13.02
CA LYS A 519 -10.10 37.12 -12.46
C LYS A 519 -10.94 38.01 -11.54
N GLY A 520 -10.42 38.29 -10.35
CA GLY A 520 -11.05 39.18 -9.38
C GLY A 520 -11.92 38.48 -8.32
N GLU A 521 -12.13 37.17 -8.41
CA GLU A 521 -12.89 36.41 -7.41
C GLU A 521 -12.03 36.05 -6.17
N GLU A 522 -12.64 36.06 -4.97
CA GLU A 522 -12.04 35.61 -3.71
C GLU A 522 -11.87 34.07 -3.74
N LEU A 523 -10.69 33.58 -3.39
CA LEU A 523 -10.39 32.16 -3.28
C LEU A 523 -10.88 31.66 -1.91
N SER A 524 -11.49 30.48 -1.89
CA SER A 524 -11.98 29.85 -0.65
C SER A 524 -11.95 28.32 -0.72
N PHE A 525 -11.71 27.66 0.42
CA PHE A 525 -11.81 26.20 0.54
C PHE A 525 -12.55 25.78 1.83
N ASP A 526 -13.07 24.55 1.87
CA ASP A 526 -13.67 24.01 3.09
C ASP A 526 -12.57 23.62 4.08
N TYR A 527 -12.56 24.22 5.27
CA TYR A 527 -11.53 23.98 6.28
C TYR A 527 -11.63 22.57 6.89
N LYS A 528 -12.76 21.87 6.73
CA LYS A 528 -12.99 20.50 7.23
C LYS A 528 -12.48 20.28 8.67
N PHE A 529 -12.66 21.31 9.50
CA PHE A 529 -12.09 21.36 10.83
C PHE A 529 -12.80 20.37 11.78
N GLU A 530 -12.02 19.55 12.48
CA GLU A 530 -12.49 18.81 13.65
C GLU A 530 -12.43 19.76 14.84
N ARG A 531 -13.57 20.02 15.48
CA ARG A 531 -13.57 20.86 16.69
C ARG A 531 -12.89 20.12 17.83
N ILE A 532 -12.03 20.82 18.55
CA ILE A 532 -11.46 20.34 19.81
C ILE A 532 -12.55 20.47 20.88
N GLU A 533 -12.83 19.40 21.62
CA GLU A 533 -13.80 19.41 22.72
C GLU A 533 -13.51 20.56 23.70
N GLY A 534 -14.54 21.38 23.96
CA GLY A 534 -14.46 22.52 24.88
C GLY A 534 -14.10 23.87 24.26
N THR A 535 -13.94 23.98 22.93
CA THR A 535 -13.73 25.28 22.23
C THR A 535 -15.03 25.87 21.69
N GLU A 536 -15.19 27.19 21.77
CA GLU A 536 -16.39 27.87 21.24
C GLU A 536 -16.48 27.76 19.70
N PRO A 537 -17.67 27.48 19.14
CA PRO A 537 -17.83 27.31 17.70
C PRO A 537 -17.66 28.65 16.98
N GLN A 538 -16.67 28.73 16.08
CA GLN A 538 -16.42 29.93 15.28
C GLN A 538 -17.56 30.18 14.28
N PRO A 539 -18.14 31.39 14.24
CA PRO A 539 -19.21 31.75 13.31
C PRO A 539 -18.70 31.79 11.86
N CYS A 540 -19.49 31.23 10.94
CA CYS A 540 -19.16 31.22 9.52
C CYS A 540 -19.70 32.45 8.80
N TYR A 541 -18.80 33.26 8.23
CA TYR A 541 -19.14 34.47 7.47
C TYR A 541 -19.05 34.28 5.95
N CYS A 542 -19.23 33.05 5.43
CA CYS A 542 -19.07 32.77 4.00
C CYS A 542 -20.20 33.34 3.12
N ASN A 543 -21.36 33.67 3.70
CA ASN A 543 -22.54 34.22 3.02
C ASN A 543 -23.13 33.35 1.89
N GLU A 544 -22.80 32.06 1.84
CA GLU A 544 -23.37 31.12 0.88
C GLU A 544 -24.81 30.72 1.26
N PRO A 545 -25.72 30.49 0.28
CA PRO A 545 -27.11 30.11 0.57
C PRO A 545 -27.28 28.84 1.41
N GLN A 546 -26.29 27.94 1.38
CA GLN A 546 -26.26 26.67 2.13
C GLN A 546 -25.26 26.71 3.30
N CYS A 547 -24.95 27.90 3.82
CA CYS A 547 -24.03 28.06 4.93
C CYS A 547 -24.53 27.35 6.20
N LYS A 548 -23.64 26.60 6.87
CA LYS A 548 -23.93 25.90 8.13
C LYS A 548 -23.96 26.83 9.36
N GLY A 549 -23.65 28.11 9.19
CA GLY A 549 -23.59 29.11 10.27
C GLY A 549 -22.34 29.05 11.16
N VAL A 550 -21.66 27.91 11.20
CA VAL A 550 -20.46 27.66 12.02
C VAL A 550 -19.41 26.86 11.24
N ILE A 551 -18.14 27.04 11.58
CA ILE A 551 -17.01 26.34 10.94
C ILE A 551 -16.76 24.99 11.69
N GLY A 552 -16.50 23.90 10.95
CA GLY A 552 -16.17 22.56 11.49
C GLY A 552 -17.33 21.55 11.67
N VAL A 553 -17.00 20.29 11.98
CA VAL A 553 -17.94 19.15 12.17
C VAL A 553 -17.96 18.69 13.63
N GLU A 554 -19.14 18.33 14.15
CA GLU A 554 -19.37 17.77 15.51
C GLU A 554 -19.32 16.23 15.46
N LYS A 555 -18.79 15.58 16.50
CA LYS A 555 -18.60 14.11 16.53
C LYS A 555 -19.88 13.46 17.08
N GLU A 556 -20.63 12.72 16.27
CA GLU A 556 -21.76 11.90 16.73
C GLU A 556 -21.25 10.59 17.36
N ILE A 557 -21.56 10.35 18.63
CA ILE A 557 -21.35 9.05 19.29
C ILE A 557 -22.56 8.17 18.99
N LYS A 558 -22.34 7.00 18.37
CA LYS A 558 -23.36 5.94 18.30
C LYS A 558 -23.37 5.19 19.63
N GLU A 559 -24.41 5.39 20.43
CA GLU A 559 -24.77 4.50 21.53
C GLU A 559 -25.42 3.23 20.95
N ASP A 560 -24.69 2.11 20.95
CA ASP A 560 -25.30 0.80 20.73
C ASP A 560 -25.88 0.30 22.08
N LYS A 561 -27.21 0.35 22.20
CA LYS A 561 -27.99 -0.29 23.28
C LYS A 561 -28.68 -1.57 22.77
N GLU A 562 -28.81 -2.54 23.68
CA GLU A 562 -29.57 -3.82 23.64
C GLU A 562 -28.83 -5.05 23.04
N ALA A 563 -28.73 -6.23 23.68
CA ALA A 563 -29.38 -6.79 24.87
C ALA A 563 -28.58 -7.96 25.51
N GLU A 564 -28.55 -7.97 26.85
CA GLU A 564 -28.60 -9.02 27.88
C GLU A 564 -28.08 -10.47 27.63
N SER A 565 -27.23 -10.94 28.56
CA SER A 565 -27.67 -11.87 29.63
C SER A 565 -26.66 -12.01 30.78
N SER A 566 -27.11 -11.61 31.98
CA SER A 566 -26.84 -12.12 33.34
C SER A 566 -25.40 -12.40 33.80
N ASP A 567 -24.91 -11.65 34.79
CA ASP A 567 -24.88 -12.13 36.19
C ASP A 567 -24.62 -10.97 37.17
N ASP A 568 -25.21 -11.08 38.35
CA ASP A 568 -25.39 -10.05 39.38
C ASP A 568 -24.10 -9.65 40.12
N SER A 569 -23.82 -8.35 40.20
CA SER A 569 -23.42 -7.65 41.44
C SER A 569 -23.15 -6.16 41.17
N ALA A 570 -24.19 -5.33 41.28
CA ALA A 570 -24.05 -3.90 41.48
C ALA A 570 -25.26 -3.41 42.28
N ASP A 571 -25.03 -3.08 43.54
CA ASP A 571 -25.80 -2.09 44.27
C ASP A 571 -24.83 -1.40 45.24
N GLU A 572 -24.95 -0.07 45.33
CA GLU A 572 -24.11 0.89 46.06
C GLU A 572 -22.83 1.35 45.38
N LEU A 573 -22.97 2.30 44.44
CA LEU A 573 -22.30 3.63 44.49
C LEU A 573 -22.59 4.39 43.18
N ASP A 574 -23.83 4.84 42.99
CA ASP A 574 -24.18 5.86 42.01
C ASP A 574 -25.39 6.66 42.49
N ALA A 575 -25.13 7.75 43.20
CA ALA A 575 -25.94 8.97 43.21
C ALA A 575 -25.34 9.97 44.21
N GLU A 576 -24.50 10.88 43.71
CA GLU A 576 -24.06 12.18 44.25
C GLU A 576 -22.64 12.41 43.70
N ILE A 577 -22.36 13.21 42.66
CA ILE A 577 -22.77 14.59 42.38
C ILE A 577 -22.52 14.86 40.88
N GLU A 578 -23.58 15.27 40.15
CA GLU A 578 -23.42 16.08 38.96
C GLU A 578 -22.85 17.45 39.36
N GLY A 579 -21.75 17.86 38.73
CA GLY A 579 -21.33 19.26 38.68
C GLY A 579 -19.97 19.53 39.30
N GLU A 580 -18.91 19.39 38.49
CA GLU A 580 -17.71 20.19 38.66
C GLU A 580 -17.05 20.42 37.29
N ARG A 581 -16.98 21.70 36.87
CA ARG A 581 -16.05 22.13 35.82
C ARG A 581 -14.66 21.80 36.33
N VAL A 582 -13.97 20.87 35.67
CA VAL A 582 -12.57 20.56 35.93
C VAL A 582 -11.78 21.87 35.94
N SER A 583 -11.14 22.19 37.07
CA SER A 583 -10.35 23.42 37.22
C SER A 583 -9.09 23.34 36.35
N ASN A 584 -8.51 24.48 35.99
CA ASN A 584 -7.27 24.52 35.21
C ASN A 584 -6.12 23.76 35.90
N GLU A 585 -6.11 23.70 37.24
CA GLU A 585 -5.10 22.97 38.03
C GLU A 585 -5.23 21.44 37.87
N GLN A 586 -6.45 20.89 37.82
CA GLN A 586 -6.67 19.46 37.58
C GLN A 586 -6.35 19.04 36.14
N ARG A 587 -6.45 19.97 35.18
CA ARG A 587 -6.00 19.77 33.79
C ARG A 587 -4.47 19.77 33.68
N GLU A 588 -3.79 20.62 34.45
CA GLU A 588 -2.32 20.65 34.53
C GLU A 588 -1.75 19.37 35.14
N GLU A 589 -2.44 18.74 36.11
CA GLU A 589 -2.00 17.46 36.69
C GLU A 589 -2.12 16.28 35.73
N LEU A 590 -3.23 16.19 34.96
CA LEU A 590 -3.38 15.18 33.91
C LEU A 590 -2.36 15.35 32.78
N MET A 591 -1.98 16.60 32.45
CA MET A 591 -0.93 16.88 31.48
C MET A 591 0.48 16.61 32.01
N LYS A 592 0.74 16.79 33.31
CA LYS A 592 2.02 16.39 33.92
C LYS A 592 2.22 14.87 33.89
N GLN A 593 1.14 14.09 34.02
CA GLN A 593 1.21 12.63 33.85
C GLN A 593 1.52 12.20 32.42
N GLU A 594 0.91 12.82 31.40
CA GLU A 594 1.28 12.55 30.00
C GLU A 594 2.69 13.04 29.63
N PHE A 595 3.20 14.07 30.33
CA PHE A 595 4.55 14.61 30.17
C PHE A 595 5.63 13.67 30.76
N GLU A 596 5.40 13.13 31.96
CA GLU A 596 6.30 12.16 32.61
C GLU A 596 6.41 10.83 31.84
N ASP A 597 5.36 10.41 31.13
CA ASP A 597 5.40 9.24 30.24
C ASP A 597 6.17 9.52 28.93
N SER A 598 6.30 10.79 28.50
CA SER A 598 7.00 11.16 27.26
C SER A 598 8.49 11.42 27.44
N ASP A 599 8.93 11.88 28.61
CA ASP A 599 10.36 12.10 28.91
C ASP A 599 11.12 10.77 29.08
N GLN A 600 10.43 9.66 29.41
CA GLN A 600 11.05 8.32 29.47
C GLN A 600 11.43 7.76 28.08
N ASP A 601 10.81 8.27 27.00
CA ASP A 601 11.14 7.88 25.63
C ASP A 601 12.32 8.69 25.03
N GLU A 602 12.66 9.86 25.60
CA GLU A 602 13.77 10.70 25.12
C GLU A 602 15.14 10.33 25.72
N GLU A 603 15.19 9.64 26.88
CA GLU A 603 16.46 9.31 27.55
C GLU A 603 17.15 8.02 27.02
N TYR A 604 16.49 7.20 26.18
CA TYR A 604 17.03 5.90 25.75
C TYR A 604 17.75 5.89 24.38
N ILE A 605 18.01 7.06 23.77
CA ILE A 605 18.59 7.16 22.42
C ILE A 605 20.12 7.43 22.40
N ASP A 606 20.79 7.62 23.54
CA ASP A 606 22.24 7.96 23.55
C ASP A 606 23.14 7.05 24.42
N SER A 607 22.93 5.74 24.36
CA SER A 607 23.97 4.79 24.77
C SER A 607 23.82 3.46 24.03
N ASP A 608 24.45 3.34 22.86
CA ASP A 608 25.13 2.11 22.40
C ASP A 608 25.78 2.39 21.02
N ALA A 609 26.65 3.41 21.02
CA ALA A 609 27.77 3.48 20.10
C ALA A 609 28.95 2.77 20.77
N GLU A 610 29.06 1.45 20.57
CA GLU A 610 30.28 0.63 20.54
C GLU A 610 29.91 -0.85 20.69
N ILE A 611 29.96 -1.61 19.58
CA ILE A 611 30.54 -2.96 19.39
C ILE A 611 30.13 -3.52 18.02
#